data_AF-A0A651HTN0-F1
#
_entry.id   AF-A0A651HTN0-F1
#
_cell.length_a   1.000
_cell.length_b   1.000
_cell.length_c   1.000
_cell.angle_alpha   90.00
_cell.angle_beta   90.00
_cell.angle_gamma   90.00
#
_symmetry.space_group_name_H-M   'P 1'
#
loop_
_entity.id
_entity.type
_entity.pdbx_description
1 polymer ?
#
loop_
_entity_poly.entity_id
_entity_poly.type
_entity_poly.pdbx_seq_one_letter_code
_entity_poly.pdbx_strand_id
1 'polypeptide(L)'
;RLDVHGDRPFDRILSDLRMPGLSGDQLLAHLKARGRGEETRLVFMTGDHASPEAARVLKAAGVPYMVKPFTLAKVMEVLNGAGERPSR
;
A
#
# COMPACT_ATOMS: atom_id res chain seq x y z
N ARG A 1 -13.35 -10.53 1.22
CA ARG A 1 -12.46 -11.33 0.32
C ARG A 1 -11.87 -10.35 -0.67
N LEU A 2 -10.55 -10.36 -0.91
CA LEU A 2 -9.93 -9.49 -1.91
C LEU A 2 -10.16 -10.12 -3.28
N ASP A 3 -11.06 -9.56 -4.06
CA ASP A 3 -11.32 -10.02 -5.42
C ASP A 3 -10.41 -9.25 -6.38
N VAL A 4 -9.49 -9.97 -7.01
CA VAL A 4 -8.56 -9.40 -7.99
C VAL A 4 -9.29 -9.35 -9.33
N HIS A 5 -9.41 -8.17 -9.94
CA HIS A 5 -9.93 -8.03 -11.29
C HIS A 5 -8.76 -8.00 -12.30
N GLY A 6 -8.62 -9.09 -13.06
CA GLY A 6 -7.67 -9.24 -14.15
C GLY A 6 -6.42 -10.08 -13.82
N ASP A 7 -5.84 -10.69 -14.85
CA ASP A 7 -4.64 -11.55 -14.75
C ASP A 7 -3.32 -10.78 -14.83
N ARG A 8 -3.38 -9.45 -15.00
CA ARG A 8 -2.19 -8.61 -15.11
C ARG A 8 -1.71 -8.13 -13.74
N PRO A 9 -0.39 -8.17 -13.46
CA PRO A 9 0.15 -7.64 -12.22
C PRO A 9 -0.04 -6.12 -12.19
N PHE A 10 -0.40 -5.59 -11.01
CA PHE A 10 -0.50 -4.15 -10.81
C PHE A 10 0.90 -3.50 -10.82
N ASP A 11 1.02 -2.37 -11.51
CA ASP A 11 2.24 -1.56 -11.50
C ASP A 11 2.38 -0.79 -10.19
N ARG A 12 1.27 -0.39 -9.58
CA ARG A 12 1.17 0.26 -8.26
C ARG A 12 -0.07 -0.22 -7.52
N ILE A 13 0.02 -0.32 -6.20
CA ILE A 13 -1.10 -0.69 -5.34
C ILE A 13 -1.30 0.43 -4.32
N LEU A 14 -2.47 1.07 -4.34
CA LEU A 14 -2.87 2.05 -3.35
C LEU A 14 -3.99 1.45 -2.50
N SER A 15 -3.78 1.28 -1.20
CA SER A 15 -4.75 0.64 -0.30
C SER A 15 -5.08 1.53 0.88
N ASP A 16 -6.34 1.55 1.32
CA ASP A 16 -6.65 2.07 2.66
C ASP A 16 -6.00 1.16 3.72
N LEU A 17 -5.50 1.75 4.79
CA LEU A 17 -4.99 1.05 5.95
C LEU A 17 -6.13 0.40 6.75
N ARG A 18 -7.28 1.08 6.80
CA ARG A 18 -8.47 0.57 7.47
C ARG A 18 -9.54 0.22 6.46
N MET A 19 -9.73 -1.07 6.27
CA MET A 19 -10.88 -1.62 5.56
C MET A 19 -11.59 -2.62 6.46
N PRO A 20 -12.94 -2.65 6.49
CA PRO A 20 -13.67 -3.73 7.11
C PRO A 20 -13.27 -5.08 6.49
N GLY A 21 -12.82 -6.03 7.30
CA GLY A 21 -12.53 -7.41 6.90
C GLY A 21 -11.10 -7.72 6.46
N LEU A 22 -10.30 -6.74 6.00
CA LEU A 22 -8.87 -6.94 5.71
C LEU A 22 -8.07 -5.70 6.14
N SER A 23 -7.20 -5.89 7.13
CA SER A 23 -6.31 -4.83 7.61
C SER A 23 -5.09 -4.66 6.69
N GLY A 24 -4.48 -3.48 6.70
CA GLY A 24 -3.31 -3.20 5.86
C GLY A 24 -2.12 -4.14 6.12
N ASP A 25 -1.87 -4.52 7.36
CA ASP A 25 -0.84 -5.51 7.73
C ASP A 25 -1.15 -6.90 7.16
N GLN A 26 -2.42 -7.34 7.19
CA GLN A 26 -2.83 -8.58 6.54
C GLN A 26 -2.64 -8.53 5.02
N LEU A 27 -2.96 -7.39 4.39
CA LEU A 27 -2.69 -7.20 2.96
C LEU A 27 -1.19 -7.29 2.66
N LEU A 28 -0.35 -6.62 3.44
CA LEU A 28 1.10 -6.65 3.28
C LEU A 28 1.64 -8.09 3.42
N ALA A 29 1.20 -8.82 4.44
CA ALA A 29 1.57 -10.21 4.65
C ALA A 29 1.14 -11.10 3.47
N HIS A 30 -0.08 -10.89 2.96
CA HIS A 30 -0.61 -11.62 1.81
C HIS A 30 0.18 -11.36 0.52
N LEU A 31 0.58 -10.11 0.27
CA LEU A 31 1.40 -9.76 -0.89
C LEU A 31 2.82 -10.35 -0.79
N LYS A 32 3.44 -10.29 0.40
CA LYS A 32 4.73 -10.94 0.66
C LYS A 32 4.68 -12.45 0.46
N ALA A 33 3.63 -13.11 0.96
CA ALA A 33 3.46 -14.56 0.84
C ALA A 33 3.29 -15.03 -0.62
N ARG A 34 2.81 -14.17 -1.52
CA ARG A 34 2.75 -14.46 -2.96
C ARG A 34 4.12 -14.48 -3.63
N GLY A 35 5.15 -13.86 -3.03
CA GLY A 35 6.53 -13.89 -3.52
C GLY A 35 6.76 -13.19 -4.86
N ARG A 36 5.84 -12.32 -5.30
CA ARG A 36 5.92 -11.62 -6.60
C ARG A 36 6.52 -10.22 -6.52
N GLY A 37 6.96 -9.78 -5.34
CA GLY A 37 7.47 -8.42 -5.11
C GLY A 37 6.36 -7.36 -5.14
N GLU A 38 5.09 -7.75 -5.06
CA GLU A 38 3.94 -6.82 -5.10
C GLU A 38 3.93 -5.88 -3.88
N GLU A 39 4.49 -6.31 -2.75
CA GLU A 39 4.64 -5.52 -1.53
C GLU A 39 5.48 -4.26 -1.72
N THR A 40 6.43 -4.29 -2.67
CA THR A 40 7.31 -3.14 -2.97
C THR A 40 6.58 -2.03 -3.72
N ARG A 41 5.40 -2.33 -4.27
CA ARG A 41 4.55 -1.41 -5.05
C ARG A 41 3.37 -0.89 -4.22
N LEU A 42 3.29 -1.29 -2.96
CA LEU A 42 2.20 -0.96 -2.06
C LEU A 42 2.44 0.39 -1.40
N VAL A 43 1.43 1.23 -1.47
CA VAL A 43 1.32 2.49 -0.73
C VAL A 43 0.05 2.44 0.10
N PHE A 44 0.15 2.73 1.39
CA PHE A 44 -1.02 2.83 2.25
C PHE A 44 -1.59 4.25 2.28
N MET A 45 -2.90 4.36 2.38
CA MET A 45 -3.62 5.59 2.70
C MET A 45 -4.20 5.45 4.09
N THR A 46 -4.09 6.48 4.91
CA THR A 46 -4.56 6.44 6.29
C THR A 46 -5.31 7.71 6.62
N GLY A 47 -6.47 7.63 7.29
CA GLY A 47 -7.24 8.82 7.71
C GLY A 47 -6.88 9.30 9.12
N ASP A 48 -7.40 10.45 9.54
CA ASP A 48 -7.12 11.05 10.86
C ASP A 48 -7.40 10.11 12.05
N HIS A 49 -8.34 9.19 11.92
CA HIS A 49 -8.63 8.22 12.97
C HIS A 49 -7.59 7.10 13.08
N ALA A 50 -6.57 7.05 12.21
CA ALA A 50 -5.52 6.02 12.19
C ALA A 50 -4.89 5.93 13.56
N SER A 51 -4.83 4.74 14.17
CA SER A 51 -4.07 4.66 15.40
C SER A 51 -2.63 5.06 15.05
N PRO A 52 -2.01 5.99 15.81
CA PRO A 52 -0.61 6.35 15.60
C PRO A 52 0.31 5.12 15.62
N GLU A 53 -0.11 4.07 16.31
CA GLU A 53 0.50 2.75 16.34
C GLU A 53 0.51 2.06 14.97
N ALA A 54 -0.62 2.01 14.25
CA ALA A 54 -0.66 1.40 12.93
C ALA A 54 0.26 2.12 11.93
N ALA A 55 0.29 3.46 11.96
CA ALA A 55 1.21 4.24 11.13
C ALA A 55 2.69 3.95 11.49
N ARG A 56 3.02 3.79 12.77
CA ARG A 56 4.37 3.42 13.23
C ARG A 56 4.77 2.03 12.74
N VAL A 57 3.87 1.06 12.83
CA VAL A 57 4.11 -0.31 12.37
C VAL A 57 4.37 -0.35 10.86
N LEU A 58 3.57 0.36 10.07
CA LEU A 58 3.80 0.45 8.61
C LEU A 58 5.12 1.13 8.26
N LYS A 59 5.46 2.21 8.99
CA LYS A 59 6.74 2.89 8.82
C LYS A 59 7.92 1.96 9.15
N ALA A 60 7.81 1.19 10.23
CA ALA A 60 8.81 0.18 10.61
C ALA A 60 8.89 -0.97 9.58
N ALA A 61 7.77 -1.33 8.96
CA ALA A 61 7.72 -2.32 7.88
C ALA A 61 8.32 -1.81 6.54
N GLY A 62 8.69 -0.53 6.47
CA GLY A 62 9.30 0.09 5.28
C GLY A 62 8.30 0.37 4.16
N VAL A 63 7.00 0.39 4.44
CA VAL A 63 5.97 0.62 3.41
C VAL A 63 5.60 2.11 3.37
N PRO A 64 5.68 2.77 2.20
CA PRO A 64 5.25 4.15 2.07
C PRO A 64 3.77 4.33 2.38
N TYR A 65 3.41 5.46 3.00
CA TYR A 65 2.02 5.78 3.32
C TYR A 65 1.72 7.28 3.17
N MET A 66 0.43 7.59 2.98
CA MET A 66 -0.11 8.94 2.87
C MET A 66 -1.24 9.15 3.89
N VAL A 67 -1.30 10.34 4.47
CA VAL A 67 -2.36 10.74 5.41
C VAL A 67 -3.44 11.50 4.63
N LYS A 68 -4.71 11.14 4.83
CA LYS A 68 -5.88 11.85 4.30
C LYS A 68 -6.16 13.08 5.18
N PRO A 69 -6.63 14.21 4.62
CA PRO A 69 -6.82 14.44 3.19
C PRO A 69 -5.48 14.67 2.48
N PHE A 70 -5.36 14.18 1.25
CA PHE A 70 -4.21 14.39 0.39
C PHE A 70 -4.64 14.98 -0.96
N THR A 71 -3.71 15.66 -1.63
CA THR A 71 -3.92 16.19 -2.97
C THR A 71 -3.57 15.14 -4.02
N LEU A 72 -4.11 15.28 -5.24
CA LEU A 72 -3.71 14.44 -6.38
C LEU A 72 -2.19 14.55 -6.65
N ALA A 73 -1.62 15.74 -6.49
CA ALA A 73 -0.18 15.95 -6.62
C ALA A 73 0.61 15.07 -5.64
N LYS A 74 0.13 14.95 -4.39
CA LYS A 74 0.78 14.08 -3.39
C LYS A 74 0.68 12.60 -3.75
N VAL A 75 -0.46 12.17 -4.30
CA VAL A 75 -0.62 10.79 -4.80
C VAL A 75 0.40 10.51 -5.90
N MET A 76 0.52 11.40 -6.88
CA MET A 76 1.48 11.23 -7.98
C MET A 76 2.93 11.23 -7.49
N GLU A 77 3.28 12.12 -6.56
CA GLU A 77 4.62 12.17 -5.95
C GLU A 77 4.98 10.81 -5.31
N VAL A 78 4.07 10.25 -4.50
CA VAL A 78 4.33 8.99 -3.77
C VAL A 78 4.34 7.79 -4.71
N LEU A 79 3.44 7.75 -5.71
CA LEU A 79 3.42 6.65 -6.69
C LEU A 79 4.65 6.67 -7.60
N ASN A 80 5.19 7.84 -7.94
CA ASN A 80 6.41 7.96 -8.71
C ASN A 80 7.66 7.62 -7.89
N GLY A 81 7.66 7.96 -6.59
CA GLY A 81 8.75 7.59 -5.67
C GLY A 81 8.75 6.12 -5.23
N ALA A 82 7.59 5.46 -5.24
CA ALA A 82 7.47 4.04 -4.92
C ALA A 82 7.94 3.16 -6.08
N GLY A 83 9.26 2.96 -6.19
CA GLY A 83 9.94 1.90 -6.95
C GLY A 83 9.43 1.62 -8.36
N GLU A 84 10.14 2.08 -9.40
CA GLU A 84 9.96 1.56 -10.75
C GLU A 84 10.13 0.04 -10.79
N ARG A 85 9.43 -0.59 -11.74
CA ARG A 85 9.64 -2.00 -12.10
C ARG A 85 11.15 -2.20 -12.26
N PRO A 86 11.81 -3.16 -11.59
CA PRO A 86 13.14 -3.55 -12.04
C PRO A 86 12.97 -3.91 -13.52
N SER A 87 13.62 -3.12 -14.37
CA SER A 87 13.67 -3.30 -15.81
C SER A 87 14.05 -4.76 -16.05
N ARG A 88 13.17 -5.48 -16.74
CA ARG A 88 13.53 -6.78 -17.32
C ARG A 88 14.57 -6.57 -18.41
#